data_AF-A0A0E0MEK2-F1
#
_entry.id   AF-A0A0E0MEK2-F1
#
_cell.length_a   1.000
_cell.length_b   1.000
_cell.length_c   1.000
_cell.angle_alpha   90.00
_cell.angle_beta   90.00
_cell.angle_gamma   90.00
#
_symmetry.space_group_name_H-M   'P 1'
#
loop_
_entity.id
_entity.type
_entity.pdbx_description
1 polymer ?
#
loop_
_entity_poly.entity_id
_entity_poly.type
_entity_poly.pdbx_seq_one_letter_code
_entity_poly.pdbx_strand_id
1 'polypeptide(L)'
;MWDRVYMRSSKKTIQNYPLIFIDGPKQDNIRYCGFYMLKFVELWDGKQLPAFEPRDIPNIKKLLIHKMLSFQGNRVQWMQVLWGKQHDPTLKH
;
A
#
# COMPACT_ATOMS: atom_id res chain seq x y z
N MET A 1 -7.20 -16.88 -14.08
CA MET A 1 -6.86 -15.47 -14.41
C MET A 1 -5.34 -15.27 -14.48
N TRP A 2 -4.60 -15.70 -13.45
CA TRP A 2 -3.13 -15.72 -13.42
C TRP A 2 -2.47 -16.45 -14.60
N ASP A 3 -2.88 -17.69 -14.88
CA ASP A 3 -2.31 -18.49 -15.98
C ASP A 3 -2.52 -17.86 -17.36
N ARG A 4 -3.68 -17.21 -17.54
CA ARG A 4 -4.08 -16.60 -18.80
C ARG A 4 -3.30 -15.31 -19.09
N VAL A 5 -2.95 -14.54 -18.06
CA VAL A 5 -2.33 -13.21 -18.19
C VAL A 5 -0.81 -13.25 -18.09
N TYR A 6 -0.24 -14.07 -17.19
CA TYR A 6 1.19 -14.03 -16.88
C TYR A 6 1.98 -15.28 -17.32
N MET A 7 1.38 -16.47 -17.26
CA MET A 7 2.12 -17.71 -17.58
C MET A 7 2.25 -17.95 -19.09
N ARG A 8 1.32 -17.43 -19.91
CA ARG A 8 1.28 -17.72 -21.36
C ARG A 8 2.45 -17.11 -22.15
N SER A 9 3.08 -16.05 -21.63
CA SER A 9 4.24 -15.37 -22.24
C SER A 9 5.54 -15.50 -21.44
N SER A 10 5.47 -16.03 -20.21
CA SER A 10 6.64 -16.18 -19.34
C SER A 10 7.39 -17.47 -19.65
N LYS A 11 8.70 -17.36 -19.90
CA LYS A 11 9.62 -18.52 -19.95
C LYS A 11 9.98 -19.05 -18.56
N LYS A 12 9.50 -18.40 -17.49
CA LYS A 12 9.77 -18.76 -16.10
C LYS A 12 8.52 -19.36 -15.48
N THR A 13 8.69 -20.55 -14.95
CA THR A 13 7.67 -21.28 -14.20
C THR A 13 7.72 -20.79 -12.75
N ILE A 14 6.58 -20.73 -12.05
CA ILE A 14 6.55 -20.38 -10.61
C ILE A 14 6.87 -21.60 -9.73
N GLN A 15 6.94 -22.79 -10.34
CA GLN A 15 7.26 -24.03 -9.68
C GLN A 15 8.72 -23.97 -9.18
N ASN A 16 8.98 -24.57 -8.02
CA ASN A 16 10.29 -24.64 -7.36
C ASN A 16 10.85 -23.32 -6.80
N TYR A 17 10.03 -22.26 -6.67
CA TYR A 17 10.42 -21.12 -5.84
C TYR A 17 10.34 -21.50 -4.36
N PRO A 18 11.39 -21.21 -3.55
CA PRO A 18 11.35 -21.50 -2.13
C PRO A 18 10.34 -20.58 -1.44
N LEU A 19 9.54 -21.16 -0.55
CA LEU A 19 8.76 -20.40 0.42
C LEU A 19 9.69 -20.06 1.57
N ILE A 20 10.02 -18.78 1.71
CA ILE A 20 10.89 -18.28 2.77
C ILE A 20 10.07 -17.44 3.75
N PHE A 21 10.35 -17.64 5.04
CA PHE A 21 9.86 -16.73 6.09
C PHE A 21 10.93 -15.67 6.31
N ILE A 22 10.53 -14.41 6.24
CA ILE A 22 11.44 -13.27 6.42
C ILE A 22 11.03 -12.57 7.72
N ASP A 23 11.93 -12.54 8.69
CA ASP A 23 11.71 -11.86 9.97
C ASP A 23 11.81 -10.34 9.79
N GLY A 24 10.66 -9.66 9.82
CA GLY A 24 10.56 -8.21 9.68
C GLY A 24 10.25 -7.45 10.98
N PRO A 25 10.28 -6.10 10.92
CA PRO A 25 9.76 -5.23 11.96
C PRO A 25 8.37 -5.68 12.44
N LYS A 26 8.26 -5.96 13.74
CA LYS A 26 6.98 -6.33 14.37
C LYS A 26 6.20 -5.06 14.72
N GLN A 27 4.90 -5.08 14.47
CA GLN A 27 4.01 -4.02 14.93
C GLN A 27 3.82 -4.11 16.45
N ASP A 28 3.82 -2.97 17.12
CA ASP A 28 3.51 -2.82 18.54
C ASP A 28 2.03 -2.54 18.80
N ASN A 29 1.26 -2.20 17.75
CA ASN A 29 -0.15 -1.87 17.81
C ASN A 29 -0.94 -2.62 16.73
N ILE A 30 -2.04 -3.26 17.14
CA ILE A 30 -2.93 -4.03 16.26
C ILE A 30 -3.52 -3.20 15.10
N ARG A 31 -3.64 -1.88 15.26
CA ARG A 31 -4.21 -0.98 14.25
C ARG A 31 -3.22 -0.56 13.17
N TYR A 32 -1.94 -0.93 13.29
CA TYR A 32 -0.89 -0.48 12.37
C TYR A 32 -0.55 -1.48 11.25
N CYS A 33 -1.15 -2.67 11.25
CA CYS A 33 -0.87 -3.72 10.26
C CYS A 33 -0.96 -3.24 8.81
N GLY A 34 -1.98 -2.45 8.48
CA GLY A 34 -2.14 -1.90 7.13
C GLY A 34 -1.00 -0.95 6.72
N PHE A 35 -0.48 -0.15 7.65
CA PHE A 35 0.63 0.77 7.37
C PHE A 35 1.95 0.02 7.20
N TYR A 36 2.20 -1.01 8.01
CA TYR A 36 3.36 -1.89 7.83
C TYR A 36 3.30 -2.57 6.46
N MET A 37 2.16 -3.17 6.11
CA MET A 37 1.97 -3.82 4.81
C MET A 37 2.21 -2.86 3.63
N LEU A 38 1.64 -1.66 3.68
CA LEU A 38 1.84 -0.66 2.62
C LEU A 38 3.32 -0.26 2.50
N LYS A 39 4.04 -0.15 3.61
CA LYS A 39 5.47 0.19 3.60
C LYS A 39 6.35 -0.95 3.11
N PHE A 40 6.03 -2.20 3.46
CA PHE A 40 6.70 -3.36 2.90
C PHE A 40 6.52 -3.41 1.38
N VAL A 41 5.30 -3.22 0.88
CA VAL A 41 5.05 -3.20 -0.57
C VAL A 41 5.74 -2.02 -1.26
N GLU A 42 5.80 -0.85 -0.64
CA GLU A 42 6.41 0.35 -1.24
C GLU A 42 7.95 0.28 -1.30
N LEU A 43 8.59 -0.33 -0.30
CA LEU A 43 10.04 -0.19 -0.10
C LEU A 43 10.83 -1.48 -0.30
N TRP A 44 10.19 -2.65 -0.36
CA TRP A 44 10.91 -3.92 -0.44
C TRP A 44 11.47 -4.15 -1.85
N ASP A 45 12.80 -4.23 -1.95
CA ASP A 45 13.55 -4.49 -3.19
C ASP A 45 13.74 -6.00 -3.47
N GLY A 46 13.12 -6.88 -2.68
CA GLY A 46 13.30 -8.33 -2.73
C GLY A 46 14.56 -8.85 -2.04
N LYS A 47 15.41 -7.97 -1.47
CA LYS A 47 16.68 -8.33 -0.83
C LYS A 47 16.77 -7.85 0.62
N GLN A 48 16.44 -6.59 0.86
CA GLN A 48 16.55 -5.93 2.15
C GLN A 48 15.17 -5.57 2.67
N LEU A 49 14.95 -5.83 3.96
CA LEU A 49 13.75 -5.37 4.62
C LEU A 49 13.78 -3.84 4.73
N PRO A 50 12.66 -3.17 4.46
CA PRO A 50 12.52 -1.74 4.70
C PRO A 50 12.86 -1.36 6.13
N ALA A 51 13.75 -0.38 6.28
CA ALA A 51 14.12 0.17 7.58
C ALA A 51 13.10 1.25 7.98
N PHE A 52 12.15 0.88 8.84
CA PHE A 52 11.29 1.82 9.56
C PHE A 52 10.95 1.24 10.94
N GLU A 53 10.76 2.13 11.91
CA GLU A 53 10.48 1.79 13.29
C GLU A 53 9.02 2.07 13.66
N PRO A 54 8.46 1.46 14.72
CA PRO A 54 7.10 1.76 15.18
C PRO A 54 6.86 3.25 15.44
N ARG A 55 7.89 3.97 15.91
CA ARG A 55 7.85 5.43 16.14
C ARG A 55 7.63 6.25 14.86
N ASP A 56 7.91 5.69 13.69
CA ASP A 56 7.76 6.38 12.39
C ASP A 56 6.32 6.30 11.87
N ILE A 57 5.51 5.37 12.39
CA ILE A 57 4.16 5.09 11.92
C ILE A 57 3.23 6.31 11.91
N PRO A 58 3.22 7.19 12.94
CA PRO A 58 2.42 8.40 12.90
C PRO A 58 2.75 9.31 11.70
N ASN A 59 4.03 9.43 11.33
CA ASN A 59 4.46 10.23 10.19
C ASN A 59 4.18 9.52 8.87
N ILE A 60 4.39 8.20 8.81
CA ILE A 60 4.01 7.36 7.67
C ILE A 60 2.52 7.51 7.36
N LYS A 61 1.66 7.48 8.38
CA LYS A 61 0.21 7.68 8.22
C LYS A 61 -0.11 9.04 7.59
N LYS A 62 0.53 10.12 8.08
CA LYS A 62 0.36 11.48 7.53
C LYS A 62 0.79 11.57 6.06
N LEU A 63 1.91 10.95 5.71
CA LEU A 63 2.41 10.94 4.33
C LEU A 63 1.51 10.13 3.40
N LEU A 64 1.05 8.96 3.84
CA LEU A 64 0.17 8.11 3.04
C LEU A 64 -1.19 8.76 2.82
N ILE A 65 -1.79 9.37 3.85
CA ILE A 65 -3.05 10.09 3.66
C ILE A 65 -2.87 11.29 2.74
N HIS A 66 -1.78 12.05 2.88
CA HIS A 66 -1.50 13.16 1.97
C HIS A 66 -1.36 12.67 0.52
N LYS A 67 -0.56 11.62 0.28
CA LYS A 67 -0.41 11.01 -1.06
C LYS A 67 -1.75 10.55 -1.63
N MET A 68 -2.60 9.92 -0.81
CA MET A 68 -3.93 9.47 -1.21
C MET A 68 -4.80 10.66 -1.61
N LEU A 69 -4.83 11.73 -0.80
CA LEU A 69 -5.65 12.91 -1.03
C LEU A 69 -5.19 13.74 -2.23
N SER A 70 -3.89 13.83 -2.45
CA SER A 70 -3.27 14.60 -3.53
C SER A 70 -3.05 13.81 -4.82
N PHE A 71 -3.51 12.56 -4.90
CA PHE A 71 -3.27 11.72 -6.06
C PHE A 71 -3.98 12.29 -7.31
N GLN A 72 -3.21 12.53 -8.38
CA GLN A 72 -3.73 13.15 -9.61
C GLN A 72 -4.78 12.30 -10.33
N GLY A 73 -4.79 10.98 -10.10
CA GLY A 73 -5.80 10.07 -10.64
C GLY A 73 -7.12 10.05 -9.85
N ASN A 74 -7.24 10.84 -8.77
CA ASN A 74 -8.49 10.94 -8.04
C ASN A 74 -9.58 11.61 -8.90
N ARG A 75 -10.72 10.93 -9.02
CA ARG A 75 -11.91 11.48 -9.69
C ARG A 75 -12.65 12.51 -8.83
N VAL A 76 -12.41 12.49 -7.53
CA VAL A 76 -13.03 13.35 -6.52
C VAL A 76 -11.94 14.19 -5.88
N GLN A 77 -12.20 15.48 -5.68
CA GLN A 77 -11.30 16.35 -4.93
C GLN A 77 -11.44 16.08 -3.42
N TRP A 78 -10.86 14.98 -2.95
CA TRP A 78 -11.03 14.47 -1.59
C TRP A 78 -10.70 15.50 -0.50
N MET A 79 -9.71 16.38 -0.73
CA MET A 79 -9.40 17.48 0.18
C MET A 79 -10.60 18.40 0.38
N GLN A 80 -11.32 18.75 -0.68
CA GLN A 80 -12.50 19.62 -0.61
C GLN A 80 -13.69 18.90 0.05
N VAL A 81 -13.87 17.60 -0.25
CA VAL A 81 -14.92 16.76 0.36
C VAL A 81 -14.71 16.64 1.87
N LEU A 82 -13.50 16.29 2.31
CA LEU A 82 -13.18 16.11 3.73
C LEU A 82 -13.22 17.42 4.52
N TRP A 83 -12.95 18.56 3.87
CA TRP A 83 -13.09 19.88 4.47
C TRP A 83 -14.49 20.48 4.33
N GLY A 84 -15.47 19.73 3.81
CA GLY A 84 -16.87 20.15 3.72
C GLY A 84 -17.12 21.31 2.76
N LYS A 85 -16.24 21.52 1.78
CA LYS A 85 -16.28 22.69 0.87
C LYS A 85 -16.96 22.42 -0.49
N GLN A 86 -17.33 21.19 -0.80
CA GLN A 86 -18.07 20.89 -2.04
C GLN A 86 -19.01 19.68 -1.87
N HIS A 87 -20.20 19.75 -2.48
CA HIS A 87 -21.11 18.61 -2.64
C HIS A 87 -20.50 17.62 -3.63
N ASP A 88 -20.35 16.35 -3.26
CA ASP A 88 -19.86 15.30 -4.17
C ASP A 88 -21.01 14.88 -5.11
N PRO A 89 -20.92 15.12 -6.43
CA PRO A 89 -21.97 14.73 -7.37
C PRO A 89 -21.99 13.21 -7.67
N THR A 90 -21.04 12.44 -7.15
CA THR A 90 -20.95 10.98 -7.37
C THR A 90 -21.51 10.12 -6.24
N LEU A 91 -21.75 10.72 -5.06
CA LEU A 91 -22.52 10.10 -3.99
C LEU A 91 -24.01 10.21 -4.33
N LYS A 92 -24.55 9.22 -5.05
CA LYS A 92 -26.00 9.07 -5.20
C LYS A 92 -26.59 8.62 -3.86
N HIS A 93 -27.55 9.38 -3.35
CA HIS A 93 -28.43 9.00 -2.23
C HIS A 93 -29.25 7.76 -2.56
#